data_AF-A0A317JC89-F1
#
_entry.id   AF-A0A317JC89-F1
#
_cell.length_a   1.000
_cell.length_b   1.000
_cell.length_c   1.000
_cell.angle_alpha   90.00
_cell.angle_beta   90.00
_cell.angle_gamma   90.00
#
_symmetry.space_group_name_H-M   'P 1'
#
loop_
_entity.id
_entity.type
_entity.pdbx_description
1 polymer ?
#
loop_
_entity_poly.entity_id
_entity_poly.type
_entity_poly.pdbx_seq_one_letter_code
_entity_poly.pdbx_strand_id
1 'polypeptide(L)'
;MPGSNAEQVNEGAYDKNIGITLWLAYRPYLIPLILTCFAGFMGRVFLLANANLVGLWVDSLCGQYSSHCLPRTGWTATWTSADFLIWLWIFVSLGFFLSLFFRVCFSRLSALAVSSIHDETILRTSRFPMSYFDRVPVGRIVTRFASDYGNVFRLFGGPLAEFLAILSDLVTMILLTSLASSYFLPPILLIIAFHFVVYRFNREFLKMNRR
;
A
#
# COMPACT_ATOMS: atom_id res chain seq x y z
N MET A 1 36.22 7.04 34.88
CA MET A 1 35.35 6.98 33.68
C MET A 1 34.78 5.58 33.56
N PRO A 2 33.52 5.33 33.98
CA PRO A 2 32.88 4.05 33.78
C PRO A 2 31.78 4.12 32.69
N GLY A 3 32.00 3.31 31.65
CA GLY A 3 31.01 2.50 30.95
C GLY A 3 29.63 3.07 30.61
N SER A 4 29.49 3.52 29.36
CA SER A 4 28.22 3.79 28.66
C SER A 4 27.44 2.50 28.31
N ASN A 5 27.17 1.62 29.28
CA ASN A 5 26.44 0.37 29.07
C ASN A 5 24.96 0.46 29.50
N ALA A 6 24.25 1.51 29.08
CA ALA A 6 22.84 1.71 29.44
C ALA A 6 21.91 1.99 28.25
N GLU A 7 22.31 1.64 27.02
CA GLU A 7 21.46 1.88 25.84
C GLU A 7 21.51 0.74 24.82
N GLN A 8 21.36 -0.49 25.31
CA GLN A 8 20.66 -1.53 24.55
C GLN A 8 19.21 -1.56 25.04
N VAL A 9 18.48 -0.45 24.83
CA VAL A 9 17.04 -0.44 25.00
C VAL A 9 16.47 -1.41 23.97
N ASN A 10 15.79 -2.46 24.44
CA ASN A 10 15.13 -3.50 23.65
C ASN A 10 14.32 -2.93 22.46
N GLU A 11 14.96 -2.75 21.29
CA GLU A 11 14.28 -2.31 20.06
C GLU A 11 13.12 -3.26 19.70
N GLY A 12 13.28 -4.56 19.97
CA GLY A 12 12.24 -5.58 19.72
C GLY A 12 11.04 -5.58 20.67
N ALA A 13 11.14 -4.93 21.84
CA ALA A 13 10.00 -4.78 22.77
C ALA A 13 9.16 -3.55 22.44
N TYR A 14 9.80 -2.48 21.95
CA TYR A 14 9.13 -1.27 21.50
C TYR A 14 8.23 -1.55 20.27
N ASP A 15 8.73 -2.36 19.33
CA ASP A 15 8.02 -2.73 18.09
C ASP A 15 6.69 -3.48 18.37
N LYS A 16 6.71 -4.42 19.32
CA LYS A 16 5.50 -5.19 19.69
C LYS A 16 4.41 -4.31 20.29
N ASN A 17 4.77 -3.35 21.13
CA ASN A 17 3.80 -2.45 21.78
C ASN A 17 3.16 -1.49 20.76
N ILE A 18 3.91 -1.05 19.74
CA ILE A 18 3.37 -0.25 18.64
C ILE A 18 2.34 -1.06 17.86
N GLY A 19 2.69 -2.30 17.48
CA GLY A 19 1.80 -3.19 16.74
C GLY A 19 0.48 -3.46 17.48
N ILE A 20 0.54 -3.71 18.79
CA ILE A 20 -0.66 -3.91 19.62
C ILE A 20 -1.52 -2.63 19.68
N THR A 21 -0.89 -1.47 19.83
CA THR A 21 -1.60 -0.18 19.90
C THR A 21 -2.31 0.13 18.58
N LEU A 22 -1.62 -0.06 17.45
CA LEU A 22 -2.21 0.09 16.12
C LEU A 22 -3.34 -0.91 15.92
N TRP A 23 -3.14 -2.17 16.30
CA TRP A 23 -4.17 -3.19 16.18
C TRP A 23 -5.43 -2.84 16.98
N LEU A 24 -5.27 -2.38 18.23
CA LEU A 24 -6.39 -1.97 19.08
C LEU A 24 -7.18 -0.80 18.45
N ALA A 25 -6.47 0.19 17.90
CA ALA A 25 -7.05 1.37 17.26
C ALA A 25 -7.80 1.04 15.96
N TYR A 26 -7.23 0.14 15.15
CA TYR A 26 -7.80 -0.25 13.87
C TYR A 26 -8.86 -1.36 13.99
N ARG A 27 -8.89 -2.11 15.10
CA ARG A 27 -9.84 -3.21 15.35
C ARG A 27 -11.31 -2.90 14.98
N PRO A 28 -11.91 -1.76 15.37
CA PRO A 28 -13.29 -1.44 15.00
C PRO A 28 -13.47 -1.16 13.50
N TYR A 29 -12.40 -0.80 12.79
CA TYR A 29 -12.42 -0.43 11.36
C TYR A 29 -11.81 -1.50 10.44
N LEU A 30 -11.46 -2.69 10.96
CA LEU A 30 -10.75 -3.72 10.20
C LEU A 30 -11.55 -4.21 8.97
N ILE A 31 -12.83 -4.55 9.16
CA ILE A 31 -13.68 -5.06 8.07
C ILE A 31 -13.81 -4.03 6.94
N PRO A 32 -14.23 -2.78 7.19
CA PRO A 32 -14.33 -1.80 6.12
C PRO A 32 -12.98 -1.50 5.48
N LEU A 33 -11.89 -1.52 6.25
CA LEU A 33 -10.54 -1.32 5.71
C LEU A 33 -10.14 -2.44 4.74
N ILE A 34 -10.35 -3.70 5.12
CA ILE A 34 -10.07 -4.86 4.25
C ILE A 34 -10.91 -4.78 2.97
N LEU A 35 -12.21 -4.45 3.09
CA LEU A 35 -13.09 -4.29 1.93
C LEU A 35 -12.60 -3.17 1.00
N THR A 36 -12.18 -2.03 1.54
CA THR A 36 -11.62 -0.94 0.72
C THR A 36 -10.31 -1.34 0.05
N CYS A 37 -9.41 -2.04 0.75
CA CYS A 37 -8.17 -2.55 0.17
C CYS A 37 -8.45 -3.55 -0.96
N PHE A 38 -9.42 -4.45 -0.78
CA PHE A 38 -9.83 -5.38 -1.83
C PHE A 38 -10.41 -4.64 -3.04
N ALA A 39 -11.29 -3.66 -2.82
CA ALA A 39 -11.82 -2.82 -3.89
C ALA A 39 -10.70 -2.05 -4.62
N GLY A 40 -9.70 -1.54 -3.89
CA GLY A 40 -8.52 -0.89 -4.45
C GLY A 40 -7.71 -1.83 -5.33
N PHE A 41 -7.44 -3.05 -4.85
CA PHE A 41 -6.74 -4.08 -5.61
C PHE A 41 -7.50 -4.46 -6.90
N MET A 42 -8.80 -4.69 -6.82
CA MET A 42 -9.65 -4.93 -7.99
C MET A 42 -9.62 -3.74 -8.97
N GLY A 43 -9.65 -2.51 -8.45
CA GLY A 43 -9.51 -1.29 -9.26
C GLY A 43 -8.21 -1.27 -10.06
N ARG A 44 -7.10 -1.70 -9.46
CA ARG A 44 -5.80 -1.84 -10.16
C ARG A 44 -5.82 -2.94 -11.20
N VAL A 45 -6.42 -4.08 -10.90
CA VAL A 45 -6.59 -5.17 -11.87
C VAL A 45 -7.33 -4.66 -13.11
N PHE A 46 -8.45 -3.95 -12.97
CA PHE A 46 -9.17 -3.39 -14.13
C PHE A 46 -8.36 -2.34 -14.90
N LEU A 47 -7.67 -1.43 -14.20
CA LEU A 47 -6.84 -0.41 -14.86
C LEU A 47 -5.69 -1.03 -15.67
N LEU A 48 -4.93 -1.96 -15.08
CA LEU A 48 -3.78 -2.57 -15.73
C LEU A 48 -4.20 -3.64 -16.75
N ALA A 49 -5.36 -4.27 -16.60
CA ALA A 49 -5.90 -5.23 -17.56
C ALA A 49 -6.14 -4.61 -18.95
N ASN A 50 -6.30 -3.28 -19.04
CA ASN A 50 -6.40 -2.57 -20.32
C ASN A 50 -5.23 -2.89 -21.26
N ALA A 51 -4.00 -3.02 -20.75
CA ALA A 51 -2.84 -3.38 -21.58
C ALA A 51 -3.01 -4.76 -22.24
N ASN A 52 -3.57 -5.72 -21.50
CA ASN A 52 -3.85 -7.06 -22.02
C ASN A 52 -4.99 -7.04 -23.04
N LEU A 53 -6.03 -6.25 -22.78
CA LEU A 53 -7.15 -6.08 -23.71
C LEU A 53 -6.69 -5.42 -25.03
N VAL A 54 -5.79 -4.44 -24.95
CA VAL A 54 -5.14 -3.86 -26.14
C VAL A 54 -4.32 -4.92 -26.88
N GLY A 55 -3.59 -5.78 -26.17
CA GLY A 55 -2.86 -6.90 -26.79
C GLY A 55 -3.79 -7.80 -27.61
N LEU A 56 -4.92 -8.23 -27.04
CA LEU A 56 -5.94 -9.03 -27.73
C LEU A 56 -6.57 -8.29 -28.92
N TRP A 57 -6.72 -6.97 -28.82
CA TRP A 57 -7.23 -6.16 -29.92
C TRP A 57 -6.22 -6.08 -31.07
N VAL A 58 -4.94 -5.87 -30.78
CA VAL A 58 -3.85 -5.88 -31.78
C VAL A 58 -3.77 -7.23 -32.47
N ASP A 59 -3.87 -8.34 -31.71
CA ASP A 59 -3.89 -9.69 -32.28
C ASP A 59 -5.05 -9.90 -33.26
N SER A 60 -6.21 -9.26 -33.02
CA SER A 60 -7.36 -9.35 -33.93
C SER A 60 -7.15 -8.64 -35.27
N LEU A 61 -6.20 -7.71 -35.34
CA LEU A 61 -5.83 -7.00 -36.57
C LEU A 61 -4.77 -7.75 -37.39
N CYS A 62 -4.16 -8.80 -36.83
CA CYS A 62 -3.22 -9.62 -37.56
C CYS A 62 -3.92 -10.43 -38.66
N GLY A 63 -3.35 -10.43 -39.86
CA GLY A 63 -3.76 -11.33 -40.92
C GLY A 63 -3.47 -12.80 -40.59
N GLN A 64 -4.19 -13.70 -41.26
CA GLN A 64 -4.20 -15.16 -41.06
C GLN A 64 -2.82 -15.87 -41.24
N TYR A 65 -1.76 -15.14 -41.60
CA TYR A 65 -0.42 -15.66 -41.93
C TYR A 65 0.71 -15.18 -41.00
N SER A 66 0.40 -14.51 -39.90
CA SER A 66 1.42 -14.12 -38.91
C SER A 66 1.66 -15.23 -37.89
N SER A 67 2.89 -15.73 -37.79
CA SER A 67 3.33 -16.68 -36.75
C SER A 67 3.48 -16.05 -35.36
N HIS A 68 3.35 -14.72 -35.25
CA HIS A 68 3.63 -13.97 -34.03
C HIS A 68 2.39 -13.57 -33.24
N CYS A 69 1.19 -13.71 -33.80
CA CYS A 69 -0.05 -13.30 -33.14
C CYS A 69 -0.75 -14.52 -32.54
N LEU A 70 -1.39 -14.33 -31.38
CA LEU A 70 -2.16 -15.42 -30.77
C LEU A 70 -3.44 -15.67 -31.59
N PRO A 71 -3.83 -16.95 -31.77
CA PRO A 71 -5.07 -17.26 -32.44
C PRO A 71 -6.25 -16.69 -31.65
N ARG A 72 -7.30 -16.31 -32.36
CA ARG A 72 -8.51 -15.77 -31.74
C ARG A 72 -9.22 -16.86 -30.94
N THR A 73 -9.10 -16.83 -29.60
CA THR A 73 -9.69 -17.86 -28.74
C THR A 73 -10.79 -17.32 -27.83
N GLY A 74 -11.85 -18.10 -27.64
CA GLY A 74 -12.86 -17.85 -26.62
C GLY A 74 -13.81 -16.71 -26.94
N TRP A 75 -14.09 -15.86 -25.96
CA TRP A 75 -15.17 -14.87 -26.02
C TRP A 75 -14.86 -13.65 -26.90
N THR A 76 -13.58 -13.43 -27.24
CA THR A 76 -13.16 -12.34 -28.13
C THR A 76 -13.25 -12.72 -29.60
N ALA A 77 -13.66 -13.95 -29.94
CA ALA A 77 -13.67 -14.49 -31.29
C ALA A 77 -14.65 -13.81 -32.25
N THR A 78 -15.72 -13.21 -31.74
CA THR A 78 -16.78 -12.56 -32.53
C THR A 78 -16.72 -11.03 -32.47
N TRP A 79 -15.77 -10.47 -31.72
CA TRP A 79 -15.76 -9.04 -31.43
C TRP A 79 -15.35 -8.21 -32.65
N THR A 80 -15.83 -6.98 -32.71
CA THR A 80 -15.39 -5.96 -33.65
C THR A 80 -14.48 -4.94 -32.93
N SER A 81 -13.82 -4.06 -33.68
CA SER A 81 -13.03 -2.97 -33.08
C SER A 81 -13.87 -2.06 -32.18
N ALA A 82 -15.17 -1.92 -32.45
CA ALA A 82 -16.07 -1.14 -31.60
C ALA A 82 -16.27 -1.79 -30.22
N ASP A 83 -16.38 -3.13 -30.17
CA ASP A 83 -16.57 -3.86 -28.91
C ASP A 83 -15.34 -3.73 -27.99
N PHE A 84 -14.13 -3.81 -28.56
CA PHE A 84 -12.89 -3.59 -27.80
C PHE A 84 -12.83 -2.19 -27.18
N LEU A 85 -13.23 -1.16 -27.92
CA LEU A 85 -13.28 0.22 -27.41
C LEU A 85 -14.29 0.36 -26.27
N ILE A 86 -15.46 -0.27 -26.38
CA ILE A 86 -16.48 -0.24 -25.30
C ILE A 86 -15.93 -0.88 -24.03
N TRP A 87 -15.31 -2.06 -24.13
CA TRP A 87 -14.75 -2.76 -22.98
C TRP A 87 -13.57 -2.01 -22.34
N LEU A 88 -12.72 -1.37 -23.15
CA LEU A 88 -11.65 -0.49 -22.66
C LEU A 88 -12.22 0.67 -21.82
N TRP A 89 -13.26 1.34 -22.31
CA TRP A 89 -13.91 2.42 -21.56
C TRP A 89 -14.54 1.93 -20.25
N ILE A 90 -15.17 0.76 -20.25
CA ILE A 90 -15.74 0.14 -19.05
C ILE A 90 -14.63 -0.16 -18.03
N PHE A 91 -13.54 -0.77 -18.46
CA PHE A 91 -12.45 -1.16 -17.55
C PHE A 91 -11.71 0.05 -16.97
N VAL A 92 -11.44 1.07 -17.80
CA VAL A 92 -10.83 2.32 -17.34
C VAL A 92 -11.74 3.04 -16.35
N SER A 93 -13.01 3.23 -16.69
CA SER A 93 -13.95 3.94 -15.81
C SER A 93 -14.16 3.20 -14.49
N LEU A 94 -14.44 1.90 -14.54
CA LEU A 94 -14.61 1.06 -13.34
C LEU A 94 -13.36 1.08 -12.47
N GLY A 95 -12.19 0.85 -13.07
CA GLY A 95 -10.91 0.86 -12.37
C GLY A 95 -10.59 2.21 -11.73
N PHE A 96 -10.91 3.31 -12.41
CA PHE A 96 -10.76 4.67 -11.89
C PHE A 96 -11.69 4.92 -10.69
N PHE A 97 -12.98 4.58 -10.80
CA PHE A 97 -13.94 4.75 -9.70
C PHE A 97 -13.57 3.90 -8.48
N LEU A 98 -13.18 2.64 -8.66
CA LEU A 98 -12.73 1.78 -7.56
C LEU A 98 -11.45 2.32 -6.90
N SER A 99 -10.51 2.82 -7.70
CA SER A 99 -9.27 3.40 -7.18
C SER A 99 -9.50 4.69 -6.38
N LEU A 100 -10.41 5.55 -6.85
CA LEU A 100 -10.84 6.74 -6.12
C LEU A 100 -11.58 6.37 -4.83
N PHE A 101 -12.52 5.43 -4.91
CA PHE A 101 -13.25 4.93 -3.75
C PHE A 101 -12.28 4.40 -2.68
N PHE A 102 -11.30 3.58 -3.09
CA PHE A 102 -10.23 3.12 -2.20
C PHE A 102 -9.49 4.28 -1.54
N ARG A 103 -8.97 5.24 -2.32
CA ARG A 103 -8.18 6.37 -1.78
C ARG A 103 -8.97 7.18 -0.76
N VAL A 104 -10.22 7.54 -1.07
CA VAL A 104 -11.06 8.39 -0.22
C VAL A 104 -11.49 7.63 1.04
N CYS A 105 -12.02 6.42 0.89
CA CYS A 105 -12.52 5.65 2.03
C CYS A 105 -11.38 5.21 2.95
N PHE A 106 -10.25 4.77 2.39
CA PHE A 106 -9.09 4.36 3.18
C PHE A 106 -8.50 5.52 3.99
N SER A 107 -8.35 6.69 3.36
CA SER A 107 -7.86 7.90 4.04
C SER A 107 -8.80 8.31 5.18
N ARG A 108 -10.12 8.30 4.94
CA ARG A 108 -11.13 8.62 5.96
C ARG A 108 -11.10 7.65 7.13
N LEU A 109 -11.09 6.34 6.86
CA LEU A 109 -11.04 5.31 7.90
C LEU A 109 -9.76 5.40 8.73
N SER A 110 -8.63 5.65 8.07
CA SER A 110 -7.34 5.82 8.76
C SER A 110 -7.30 7.08 9.61
N ALA A 111 -7.87 8.19 9.13
CA ALA A 111 -8.00 9.42 9.91
C ALA A 111 -8.87 9.21 11.17
N LEU A 112 -9.98 8.48 11.05
CA LEU A 112 -10.84 8.13 12.20
C LEU A 112 -10.11 7.22 13.21
N ALA A 113 -9.38 6.21 12.73
CA ALA A 113 -8.60 5.33 13.59
C ALA A 113 -7.48 6.07 14.33
N VAL A 114 -6.82 7.04 13.68
CA VAL A 114 -5.78 7.86 14.33
C VAL A 114 -6.39 8.87 15.32
N SER A 115 -7.54 9.45 14.99
CA SER A 115 -8.27 10.34 15.90
C SER A 115 -8.67 9.62 17.19
N SER A 116 -9.11 8.36 17.12
CA SER A 116 -9.48 7.60 18.31
C SER A 116 -8.29 7.33 19.24
N ILE A 117 -7.09 7.11 18.69
CA ILE A 117 -5.84 7.02 19.47
C ILE A 117 -5.61 8.34 20.22
N HIS A 118 -5.74 9.46 19.51
CA HIS A 118 -5.53 10.78 20.11
C HIS A 118 -6.51 11.05 21.26
N ASP A 119 -7.79 10.81 21.05
CA ASP A 119 -8.82 11.02 22.07
C ASP A 119 -8.59 10.14 23.30
N GLU A 120 -8.22 8.87 23.10
CA GLU A 120 -7.88 7.96 24.19
C GLU A 120 -6.62 8.41 24.95
N THR A 121 -5.59 8.90 24.25
CA THR A 121 -4.37 9.40 24.90
C THR A 121 -4.62 10.67 25.72
N ILE A 122 -5.49 11.57 25.25
CA ILE A 122 -5.91 12.76 26.02
C ILE A 122 -6.69 12.34 27.25
N LEU A 123 -7.67 11.44 27.10
CA LEU A 123 -8.52 10.97 28.20
C LEU A 123 -7.71 10.25 29.28
N ARG A 124 -6.71 9.45 28.90
CA ARG A 124 -5.81 8.81 29.87
C ARG A 124 -4.91 9.83 30.54
N THR A 125 -4.41 10.80 29.78
CA THR A 125 -3.49 11.81 30.33
C THR A 125 -4.19 12.71 31.34
N SER A 126 -5.45 13.09 31.11
CA SER A 126 -6.23 13.92 32.05
C SER A 126 -6.52 13.24 33.39
N ARG A 127 -6.40 11.92 33.47
CA ARG A 127 -6.59 11.13 34.71
C ARG A 127 -5.31 10.94 35.52
N PHE A 128 -4.16 11.48 35.09
CA PHE A 128 -2.93 11.40 35.87
C PHE A 128 -3.00 12.26 37.15
N PRO A 129 -2.29 11.87 38.22
CA PRO A 129 -2.25 12.64 39.46
C PRO A 129 -1.53 13.98 39.25
N MET A 130 -1.86 15.00 40.05
CA MET A 130 -1.25 16.32 39.95
C MET A 130 0.29 16.27 40.01
N SER A 131 0.86 15.35 40.80
CA SER A 131 2.31 15.14 40.86
C SER A 131 2.97 14.81 39.51
N TYR A 132 2.24 14.26 38.54
CA TYR A 132 2.76 14.07 37.18
C TYR A 132 2.92 15.44 36.48
N PHE A 133 1.91 16.29 36.58
CA PHE A 133 1.88 17.62 35.96
C PHE A 133 2.86 18.61 36.62
N ASP A 134 3.18 18.43 37.90
CA ASP A 134 4.21 19.24 38.58
C ASP A 134 5.64 18.87 38.15
N ARG A 135 5.86 17.61 37.74
CA ARG A 135 7.19 17.08 37.35
C ARG A 135 7.47 17.18 35.85
N VAL A 136 6.43 17.20 35.03
CA VAL A 136 6.56 17.21 33.57
C VAL A 136 6.22 18.61 33.04
N PRO A 137 7.16 19.29 32.35
CA PRO A 137 6.89 20.64 31.84
C PRO A 137 5.74 20.60 30.84
N VAL A 138 4.79 21.53 30.99
CA VAL A 138 3.59 21.64 30.13
C VAL A 138 3.97 21.68 28.65
N GLY A 139 5.05 22.37 28.30
CA GLY A 139 5.57 22.41 26.92
C GLY A 139 5.83 21.02 26.33
N ARG A 140 6.38 20.07 27.10
CA ARG A 140 6.62 18.69 26.63
C ARG A 140 5.31 17.97 26.33
N ILE A 141 4.29 18.18 27.17
CA ILE A 141 2.97 17.56 26.99
C ILE A 141 2.33 18.10 25.71
N VAL A 142 2.37 19.42 25.51
CA VAL A 142 1.84 20.09 24.31
C VAL A 142 2.58 19.62 23.05
N THR A 143 3.91 19.51 23.08
CA THR A 143 4.68 19.04 21.91
C THR A 143 4.30 17.60 21.53
N ARG A 144 4.03 16.71 22.50
CA ARG A 144 3.58 15.34 22.18
C ARG A 144 2.20 15.33 21.52
N PHE A 145 1.25 16.10 22.06
CA PHE A 145 -0.11 16.15 21.50
C PHE A 145 -0.20 16.90 20.17
N ALA A 146 0.66 17.90 19.93
CA ALA A 146 0.65 18.65 18.68
C ALA A 146 1.58 18.04 17.62
N SER A 147 2.86 17.87 17.96
CA SER A 147 3.89 17.47 17.00
C SER A 147 3.88 15.97 16.73
N ASP A 148 3.95 15.13 17.77
CA ASP A 148 4.05 13.67 17.59
C ASP A 148 2.76 13.12 16.96
N TYR A 149 1.60 13.56 17.46
CA TYR A 149 0.32 13.22 16.84
C TYR A 149 0.24 13.70 15.38
N GLY A 150 0.63 14.95 15.10
CA GLY A 150 0.63 15.50 13.76
C GLY A 150 1.52 14.70 12.80
N ASN A 151 2.62 14.12 13.28
CA ASN A 151 3.48 13.25 12.49
C ASN A 151 2.82 11.89 12.21
N VAL A 152 2.19 11.28 13.22
CA VAL A 152 1.41 10.05 13.06
C VAL A 152 0.27 10.26 12.06
N PHE A 153 -0.55 11.30 12.24
CA PHE A 153 -1.65 11.62 11.34
C PHE A 153 -1.20 11.83 9.90
N ARG A 154 -0.08 12.53 9.68
CA ARG A 154 0.49 12.73 8.34
C ARG A 154 0.96 11.43 7.67
N LEU A 155 1.43 10.46 8.44
CA LEU A 155 1.82 9.15 7.91
C LEU A 155 0.58 8.34 7.44
N PHE A 156 -0.47 8.32 8.25
CA PHE A 156 -1.67 7.51 7.99
C PHE A 156 -2.70 8.16 7.05
N GLY A 157 -2.69 9.49 6.89
CA GLY A 157 -3.71 10.22 6.13
C GLY A 157 -3.63 10.08 4.60
N GLY A 158 -2.46 9.75 4.03
CA GLY A 158 -2.27 9.68 2.57
C GLY A 158 -1.12 8.78 2.12
N PRO A 159 0.11 8.95 2.65
CA PRO A 159 1.27 8.16 2.22
C PRO A 159 1.07 6.66 2.40
N LEU A 160 0.38 6.23 3.45
CA LEU A 160 0.11 4.80 3.66
C LEU A 160 -0.85 4.23 2.59
N ALA A 161 -1.85 5.00 2.15
CA ALA A 161 -2.75 4.59 1.06
C ALA A 161 -1.99 4.46 -0.26
N GLU A 162 -1.06 5.39 -0.51
CA GLU A 162 -0.17 5.37 -1.68
C GLU A 162 0.78 4.18 -1.64
N PHE A 163 1.39 3.90 -0.48
CA PHE A 163 2.24 2.73 -0.29
C PHE A 163 1.48 1.43 -0.59
N LEU A 164 0.27 1.26 -0.04
CA LEU A 164 -0.58 0.10 -0.34
C LEU A 164 -0.97 0.02 -1.81
N ALA A 165 -1.23 1.17 -2.45
CA ALA A 165 -1.54 1.23 -3.88
C ALA A 165 -0.35 0.77 -4.74
N ILE A 166 0.87 1.19 -4.41
CA ILE A 166 2.10 0.78 -5.11
C ILE A 166 2.31 -0.74 -4.95
N LEU A 167 2.09 -1.27 -3.75
CA LEU A 167 2.14 -2.72 -3.53
C LEU A 167 1.11 -3.45 -4.39
N SER A 168 -0.13 -2.96 -4.44
CA SER A 168 -1.16 -3.55 -5.30
C SER A 168 -0.81 -3.47 -6.79
N ASP A 169 -0.17 -2.38 -7.22
CA ASP A 169 0.28 -2.21 -8.62
C ASP A 169 1.38 -3.21 -8.96
N LEU A 170 2.37 -3.41 -8.08
CA LEU A 170 3.43 -4.41 -8.29
C LEU A 170 2.89 -5.82 -8.41
N VAL A 171 1.99 -6.22 -7.50
CA VAL A 171 1.36 -7.56 -7.53
C VAL A 171 0.55 -7.74 -8.80
N THR A 172 -0.26 -6.74 -9.17
CA THR A 172 -1.10 -6.78 -10.37
C THR A 172 -0.27 -6.83 -11.65
N MET A 173 0.81 -6.05 -11.73
CA MET A 173 1.71 -6.04 -12.88
C MET A 173 2.33 -7.42 -13.10
N ILE A 174 2.86 -8.05 -12.04
CA ILE A 174 3.47 -9.38 -12.11
C ILE A 174 2.41 -10.41 -12.54
N LEU A 175 1.23 -10.38 -11.93
CA LEU A 175 0.14 -11.31 -12.22
C LEU A 175 -0.31 -11.20 -13.69
N LEU A 176 -0.64 -10.01 -14.16
CA LEU A 176 -1.14 -9.80 -15.52
C LEU A 176 -0.08 -10.09 -16.58
N THR A 177 1.17 -9.70 -16.34
CA THR A 177 2.27 -10.01 -17.27
C THR A 177 2.51 -11.51 -17.36
N SER A 178 2.45 -12.22 -16.24
CA SER A 178 2.57 -13.68 -16.21
C SER A 178 1.42 -14.38 -16.92
N LEU A 179 0.20 -13.82 -16.88
CA LEU A 179 -0.96 -14.35 -17.60
C LEU A 179 -0.87 -14.09 -19.11
N ALA A 180 -0.31 -12.95 -19.51
CA ALA A 180 -0.13 -12.61 -20.93
C ALA A 180 0.85 -13.57 -21.62
N SER A 181 2.01 -13.82 -21.01
CA SER A 181 2.96 -14.80 -21.52
C SER A 181 3.95 -15.23 -20.43
N SER A 182 4.09 -16.54 -20.25
CA SER A 182 5.01 -17.14 -19.27
C SER A 182 6.48 -16.80 -19.55
N TYR A 183 6.83 -16.48 -20.81
CA TYR A 183 8.19 -16.11 -21.20
C TYR A 183 8.72 -14.83 -20.52
N PHE A 184 7.83 -13.97 -19.99
CA PHE A 184 8.24 -12.78 -19.25
C PHE A 184 8.58 -13.04 -17.78
N LEU A 185 8.33 -14.25 -17.24
CA LEU A 185 8.66 -14.57 -15.84
C LEU A 185 10.18 -14.59 -15.56
N PRO A 186 11.04 -15.23 -16.37
CA PRO A 186 12.48 -15.24 -16.12
C PRO A 186 13.13 -13.84 -15.97
N PRO A 187 12.90 -12.85 -16.86
CA PRO A 187 13.47 -11.52 -16.68
C PRO A 187 12.91 -10.80 -15.45
N ILE A 188 11.63 -10.98 -15.10
CA ILE A 188 11.05 -10.41 -13.87
C ILE A 188 11.76 -10.98 -12.63
N LEU A 189 11.95 -12.30 -12.57
CA LEU A 189 12.66 -12.95 -11.47
C LEU A 189 14.11 -12.47 -11.37
N LEU A 190 14.78 -12.27 -12.51
CA LEU A 190 16.13 -11.72 -12.55
C LEU A 190 16.19 -10.29 -11.99
N ILE A 191 15.22 -9.43 -12.33
CA ILE A 191 15.12 -8.07 -11.78
C ILE A 191 14.90 -8.10 -10.26
N ILE A 192 14.01 -8.98 -9.78
CA ILE A 192 13.76 -9.17 -8.35
C ILE A 192 15.04 -9.64 -7.64
N ALA A 193 15.75 -10.62 -8.21
CA ALA A 193 17.01 -11.11 -7.66
C ALA A 193 18.06 -10.00 -7.60
N PHE A 194 18.20 -9.18 -8.65
CA PHE A 194 19.13 -8.07 -8.65
C PHE A 194 18.80 -7.03 -7.59
N HIS A 195 17.53 -6.63 -7.45
CA HIS A 195 17.08 -5.72 -6.39
C HIS A 195 17.35 -6.30 -5.00
N PHE A 196 17.11 -7.59 -4.81
CA PHE A 196 17.39 -8.28 -3.56
C PHE A 196 18.88 -8.28 -3.23
N VAL A 197 19.74 -8.52 -4.22
CA VAL A 197 21.20 -8.49 -4.07
C VAL A 197 21.68 -7.08 -3.71
N VAL A 198 21.25 -6.06 -4.44
CA VAL A 198 21.57 -4.65 -4.14
C VAL A 198 21.11 -4.28 -2.73
N TYR A 199 19.88 -4.63 -2.36
CA TYR A 199 19.37 -4.42 -1.01
C TYR A 199 20.25 -5.12 0.03
N ARG A 200 20.66 -6.37 -0.21
CA ARG A 200 21.48 -7.15 0.72
C ARG A 200 22.86 -6.53 0.92
N PHE A 201 23.50 -6.05 -0.14
CA PHE A 201 24.80 -5.38 -0.07
C PHE A 201 24.70 -4.03 0.65
N ASN A 202 23.68 -3.24 0.35
CA ASN A 202 23.51 -1.91 0.95
C ASN A 202 22.92 -1.97 2.36
N ARG A 203 22.43 -3.13 2.83
CA ARG A 203 21.79 -3.28 4.14
C ARG A 203 22.67 -2.81 5.29
N GLU A 204 23.95 -3.16 5.29
CA GLU A 204 24.86 -2.76 6.37
C GLU A 204 25.19 -1.26 6.30
N PHE A 205 25.37 -0.70 5.10
CA PHE A 205 25.54 0.74 4.89
C PHE A 205 24.32 1.54 5.38
N LEU A 206 23.10 1.10 5.04
CA LEU A 206 21.86 1.72 5.47
C LEU A 206 21.67 1.71 7.00
N LYS A 207 22.16 0.67 7.69
CA LYS A 207 22.13 0.62 9.17
C LYS A 207 23.08 1.63 9.80
N MET A 208 24.27 1.82 9.22
CA MET A 208 25.26 2.76 9.75
C MET A 208 24.77 4.21 9.63
N ASN A 209 24.09 4.56 8.54
CA ASN A 209 23.58 5.91 8.28
C ASN A 209 22.22 6.22 8.93
N ARG A 210 21.66 5.29 9.73
CA ARG A 210 20.37 5.49 10.43
C ARG A 210 20.54 6.17 11.81
N ARG A 211 21.78 6.43 12.23
CA ARG A 211 22.11 7.10 13.50
C ARG A 211 22.29 8.59 13.31
#